data_AF-A0A1I5WZS3-F1
#
_entry.id   AF-A0A1I5WZS3-F1
#
_cell.length_a   1.000
_cell.length_b   1.000
_cell.length_c   1.000
_cell.angle_alpha   90.00
_cell.angle_beta   90.00
_cell.angle_gamma   90.00
#
_symmetry.space_group_name_H-M   'P 1'
#
loop_
_entity.id
_entity.type
_entity.pdbx_description
1 polymer ?
#
loop_
_entity_poly.entity_id
_entity_poly.type
_entity_poly.pdbx_seq_one_letter_code
_entity_poly.pdbx_strand_id
1 'polypeptide(L)'
;MEESALRKRIVETGQELLREGLVARTWGNVSGRVDKTQFLITPSGLSYRKTTPEDLALYDWEKKTFTGPRKPSSEKGIHAAAYEIFPDAGFVIHTHQTYASAFSVAGFESLTYKEEERSKLGGIALASYGLPGTGKLKKAVEDCFKQGAHTVFMAHHGVVVVGKNREEAMERVLLLEEICKRNYRGHAGKELASHAYARLGIPLIAQLDDMAQMIGKEIPVVRDDVRAALLQHPAVIKPREGIYVKGCDAEDTEALKILVEKAAVTALHCRALKVDAKLPWFDMMLMHWVYRMKYSKKKEG
;
A
#
# COMPACT_ATOMS: atom_id res chain seq x y z
N MET A 1 -2.80 6.54 -27.61
CA MET A 1 -3.07 5.10 -27.39
C MET A 1 -4.58 4.94 -27.36
N GLU A 2 -5.13 3.91 -28.01
CA GLU A 2 -6.57 3.64 -27.93
C GLU A 2 -6.99 3.26 -26.51
N GLU A 3 -8.18 3.66 -26.08
CA GLU A 3 -8.69 3.43 -24.73
C GLU A 3 -8.67 1.94 -24.34
N SER A 4 -9.06 1.05 -25.26
CA SER A 4 -9.05 -0.41 -25.05
C SER A 4 -7.66 -0.94 -24.67
N ALA A 5 -6.62 -0.48 -25.39
CA ALA A 5 -5.24 -0.84 -25.08
C ALA A 5 -4.80 -0.30 -23.71
N LEU A 6 -5.22 0.92 -23.35
CA LEU A 6 -4.92 1.49 -22.04
C LEU A 6 -5.60 0.71 -20.90
N ARG A 7 -6.86 0.31 -21.08
CA ARG A 7 -7.58 -0.50 -20.09
C ARG A 7 -6.86 -1.81 -19.81
N LYS A 8 -6.47 -2.53 -20.88
CA LYS A 8 -5.69 -3.77 -20.77
C LYS A 8 -4.39 -3.54 -20.01
N ARG A 9 -3.66 -2.48 -20.38
CA ARG A 9 -2.38 -2.12 -19.75
C ARG A 9 -2.50 -1.81 -18.26
N ILE A 10 -3.57 -1.14 -17.82
CA ILE A 10 -3.84 -0.87 -16.40
C ILE A 10 -4.09 -2.18 -15.64
N VAL A 11 -4.90 -3.09 -16.19
CA VAL A 11 -5.19 -4.40 -15.59
C VAL A 11 -3.93 -5.24 -15.47
N GLU A 12 -3.14 -5.34 -16.55
CA GLU A 12 -1.87 -6.07 -16.56
C GLU A 12 -0.88 -5.53 -15.52
N THR A 13 -0.81 -4.20 -15.37
CA THR A 13 0.02 -3.56 -14.34
C THR A 13 -0.43 -3.95 -12.94
N GLY A 14 -1.73 -3.90 -12.66
CA GLY A 14 -2.26 -4.32 -11.36
C GLY A 14 -1.96 -5.79 -11.04
N GLN A 15 -2.04 -6.67 -12.03
CA GLN A 15 -1.69 -8.09 -11.89
C GLN A 15 -0.19 -8.30 -11.71
N GLU A 16 0.66 -7.49 -12.35
CA GLU A 16 2.11 -7.51 -12.17
C GLU A 16 2.49 -7.06 -10.76
N LEU A 17 1.96 -5.93 -10.29
CA LEU A 17 2.16 -5.46 -8.91
C LEU A 17 1.76 -6.52 -7.87
N LEU A 18 0.69 -7.27 -8.14
CA LEU A 18 0.24 -8.36 -7.28
C LEU A 18 1.24 -9.54 -7.29
N ARG A 19 1.78 -9.91 -8.46
CA ARG A 19 2.81 -10.97 -8.57
C ARG A 19 4.11 -10.58 -7.87
N GLU A 20 4.50 -9.31 -7.94
CA GLU A 20 5.67 -8.75 -7.26
C GLU A 20 5.45 -8.54 -5.75
N GLY A 21 4.24 -8.76 -5.23
CA GLY A 21 3.93 -8.59 -3.80
C GLY A 21 3.91 -7.13 -3.33
N LEU A 22 3.77 -6.18 -4.26
CA LEU A 22 3.75 -4.73 -3.98
C LEU A 22 2.35 -4.20 -3.63
N VAL A 23 1.33 -5.01 -3.92
CA VAL A 23 -0.06 -4.84 -3.52
C VAL A 23 -0.60 -6.19 -3.08
N ALA A 24 -1.67 -6.19 -2.29
CA ALA A 24 -2.41 -7.40 -1.97
C ALA A 24 -3.92 -7.16 -2.03
N ARG A 25 -4.65 -8.15 -2.57
CA ARG A 25 -6.10 -8.13 -2.81
C ARG A 25 -6.57 -6.88 -3.56
N THR A 26 -7.07 -5.90 -2.82
CA THR A 26 -7.73 -4.68 -3.31
C THR A 26 -6.99 -3.41 -2.87
N TRP A 27 -5.80 -3.53 -2.27
CA TRP A 27 -4.98 -2.39 -1.84
C TRP A 27 -4.14 -1.85 -2.97
N GLY A 28 -3.81 -0.57 -2.91
CA GLY A 28 -3.22 0.12 -4.05
C GLY A 28 -4.26 0.44 -5.11
N ASN A 29 -3.84 1.20 -6.12
CA ASN A 29 -4.66 1.49 -7.29
C ASN A 29 -3.77 1.98 -8.44
N VAL A 30 -4.25 1.77 -9.66
CA VAL A 30 -3.51 2.11 -10.89
C VAL A 30 -4.42 2.95 -11.77
N SER A 31 -3.87 4.03 -12.34
CA SER A 31 -4.57 4.81 -13.37
C SER A 31 -3.69 5.14 -14.57
N GLY A 32 -4.35 5.39 -15.69
CA GLY A 32 -3.72 5.93 -16.89
C GLY A 32 -4.54 7.06 -17.49
N ARG A 33 -3.85 8.12 -17.91
CA ARG A 33 -4.47 9.31 -18.50
C ARG A 33 -5.04 9.00 -19.88
N VAL A 34 -6.27 9.44 -20.13
CA VAL A 34 -6.96 9.30 -21.42
C VAL A 34 -6.82 10.59 -22.21
N ASP A 35 -7.09 11.73 -21.57
CA ASP A 35 -7.01 13.04 -22.19
C ASP A 35 -6.64 14.15 -21.18
N LYS A 36 -6.97 15.40 -21.50
CA LYS A 36 -6.66 16.56 -20.67
C LYS A 36 -7.31 16.51 -19.29
N THR A 37 -8.47 15.86 -19.13
CA THR A 37 -9.36 15.92 -17.96
C THR A 37 -9.86 14.55 -17.49
N GLN A 38 -9.55 13.48 -18.23
CA GLN A 38 -10.03 12.14 -17.96
C GLN A 38 -8.90 11.13 -17.80
N PHE A 39 -9.09 10.17 -16.88
CA PHE A 39 -8.24 9.00 -16.72
C PHE A 39 -9.05 7.75 -16.40
N LEU A 40 -8.53 6.59 -16.79
CA LEU A 40 -9.03 5.29 -16.36
C LEU A 40 -8.38 4.91 -15.04
N ILE A 41 -9.15 4.37 -14.10
CA ILE A 41 -8.64 3.91 -12.80
C ILE A 41 -9.26 2.60 -12.37
N THR A 42 -8.47 1.80 -11.64
CA THR A 42 -8.93 0.57 -11.00
C THR A 42 -10.13 0.83 -10.07
N PRO A 43 -11.12 -0.09 -10.04
CA PRO A 43 -12.33 0.08 -9.25
C PRO A 43 -12.06 -0.08 -7.74
N SER A 44 -12.91 0.54 -6.93
CA SER A 44 -12.85 0.40 -5.47
C SER A 44 -13.23 -1.01 -5.03
N GLY A 45 -12.33 -1.70 -4.33
CA GLY A 45 -12.64 -2.93 -3.60
C GLY A 45 -12.80 -4.18 -4.45
N LEU A 46 -12.38 -4.18 -5.71
CA LEU A 46 -12.26 -5.38 -6.53
C LEU A 46 -10.81 -5.91 -6.49
N SER A 47 -10.65 -7.22 -6.44
CA SER A 47 -9.32 -7.85 -6.44
C SER A 47 -8.66 -7.69 -7.81
N TYR A 48 -7.35 -7.44 -7.85
CA TYR A 48 -6.57 -7.45 -9.08
C TYR A 48 -6.65 -8.78 -9.84
N ARG A 49 -6.88 -9.91 -9.13
CA ARG A 49 -7.06 -11.23 -9.77
C ARG A 49 -8.35 -11.31 -10.59
N LYS A 50 -9.36 -10.52 -10.22
CA LYS A 50 -10.71 -10.55 -10.81
C LYS A 50 -11.01 -9.35 -11.70
N THR A 51 -10.15 -8.34 -11.68
CA THR A 51 -10.38 -7.08 -12.42
C THR A 51 -10.16 -7.31 -13.92
N THR A 52 -11.16 -6.97 -14.73
CA THR A 52 -11.06 -6.97 -16.20
C THR A 52 -11.04 -5.54 -16.75
N PRO A 53 -10.68 -5.33 -18.04
CA PRO A 53 -10.67 -4.00 -18.67
C PRO A 53 -11.99 -3.22 -18.55
N GLU A 54 -13.11 -3.93 -18.57
CA GLU A 54 -14.48 -3.39 -18.49
C GLU A 54 -14.83 -2.90 -17.09
N ASP A 55 -14.15 -3.42 -16.06
CA ASP A 55 -14.36 -3.02 -14.67
C ASP A 55 -13.76 -1.64 -14.34
N LEU A 56 -12.85 -1.13 -15.18
CA LEU A 56 -12.19 0.15 -14.96
C LEU A 56 -13.16 1.32 -15.14
N ALA A 57 -13.09 2.28 -14.21
CA ALA A 57 -13.88 3.50 -14.26
C ALA A 57 -13.13 4.59 -15.03
N LEU A 58 -13.82 5.27 -15.94
CA LEU A 58 -13.34 6.50 -16.57
C LEU A 58 -13.77 7.67 -15.69
N TYR A 59 -12.81 8.39 -15.11
CA TYR A 59 -13.06 9.49 -14.19
C TYR A 59 -12.68 10.82 -14.82
N ASP A 60 -13.60 11.79 -14.80
CA ASP A 60 -13.41 13.18 -15.22
C ASP A 60 -13.23 14.03 -13.97
N TRP A 61 -12.02 14.56 -13.75
CA TRP A 61 -11.69 15.23 -12.50
C TRP A 61 -12.19 16.68 -12.41
N GLU A 62 -12.42 17.34 -13.55
CA GLU A 62 -13.00 18.68 -13.58
C GLU A 62 -14.48 18.63 -13.20
N LYS A 63 -15.24 17.70 -13.81
CA LYS A 63 -16.66 17.51 -13.52
C LYS A 63 -16.90 16.71 -12.23
N LYS A 64 -15.88 16.03 -11.72
CA LYS A 64 -15.96 15.10 -10.57
C LYS A 64 -16.98 13.97 -10.79
N THR A 65 -17.07 13.50 -12.03
CA THR A 65 -17.98 12.44 -12.47
C THR A 65 -17.22 11.22 -12.97
N PHE A 66 -17.89 10.08 -13.07
CA PHE A 66 -17.31 8.89 -13.70
C PHE A 66 -18.33 8.14 -14.55
N THR A 67 -17.83 7.37 -15.51
CA THR A 67 -18.59 6.37 -16.27
C THR A 67 -17.96 4.99 -16.11
N GLY A 68 -18.76 3.95 -16.29
CA GLY A 68 -18.35 2.55 -16.13
C GLY A 68 -19.18 1.81 -15.06
N PRO A 69 -19.09 0.46 -15.02
CA PRO A 69 -19.97 -0.37 -14.21
C PRO A 69 -19.61 -0.35 -12.71
N ARG A 70 -18.42 0.12 -12.35
CA ARG A 70 -17.92 0.12 -10.98
C ARG A 70 -17.48 1.50 -10.53
N LYS A 71 -17.59 1.73 -9.22
CA LYS A 71 -17.08 2.96 -8.61
C LYS A 71 -15.55 2.99 -8.73
N PRO A 72 -14.93 4.12 -9.11
CA PRO A 72 -13.49 4.30 -9.09
C PRO A 72 -12.92 4.12 -7.68
N SER A 73 -11.61 3.87 -7.57
CA SER A 73 -10.88 3.88 -6.29
C SER A 73 -11.28 5.09 -5.41
N SER A 74 -11.31 4.89 -4.10
CA SER A 74 -11.50 5.97 -3.12
C SER A 74 -10.44 7.06 -3.27
N GLU A 75 -9.27 6.72 -3.80
CA GLU A 75 -8.10 7.60 -3.93
C GLU A 75 -7.93 8.24 -5.30
N LYS A 76 -8.95 8.15 -6.16
CA LYS A 76 -9.00 8.89 -7.44
C LYS A 76 -8.66 10.39 -7.32
N GLY A 77 -8.90 11.00 -6.16
CA GLY A 77 -8.54 12.39 -5.89
C GLY A 77 -7.04 12.64 -5.83
N ILE A 78 -6.24 11.67 -5.39
CA ILE A 78 -4.77 11.73 -5.43
C ILE A 78 -4.28 11.62 -6.88
N HIS A 79 -4.85 10.71 -7.65
CA HIS A 79 -4.52 10.51 -9.07
C HIS A 79 -4.87 11.76 -9.90
N ALA A 80 -6.04 12.35 -9.65
CA ALA A 80 -6.42 13.63 -10.25
C ALA A 80 -5.41 14.75 -9.96
N ALA A 81 -4.97 14.87 -8.70
CA ALA A 81 -3.98 15.87 -8.32
C ALA A 81 -2.64 15.68 -9.05
N ALA A 82 -2.19 14.42 -9.24
CA ALA A 82 -1.00 14.13 -10.03
C ALA A 82 -1.15 14.60 -11.48
N TYR A 83 -2.25 14.27 -12.17
CA TYR A 83 -2.46 14.68 -13.56
C TYR A 83 -2.67 16.18 -13.77
N GLU A 84 -3.21 16.86 -12.76
CA GLU A 84 -3.38 18.32 -12.74
C GLU A 84 -2.04 19.04 -12.56
N ILE A 85 -1.19 18.56 -11.65
CA ILE A 85 0.10 19.18 -11.33
C ILE A 85 1.18 18.84 -12.37
N PHE A 86 1.15 17.64 -12.93
CA PHE A 86 2.12 17.15 -13.91
C PHE A 86 1.45 16.93 -15.28
N PRO A 87 1.49 17.93 -16.18
CA PRO A 87 0.86 17.82 -17.51
C PRO A 87 1.41 16.67 -18.37
N ASP A 88 2.65 16.26 -18.13
CA ASP A 88 3.31 15.15 -18.82
C ASP A 88 3.06 13.78 -18.18
N ALA A 89 2.41 13.72 -17.01
CA ALA A 89 2.05 12.47 -16.38
C ALA A 89 0.99 11.70 -17.20
N GLY A 90 1.30 10.44 -17.50
CA GLY A 90 0.41 9.53 -18.22
C GLY A 90 -0.01 8.32 -17.39
N PHE A 91 0.65 8.04 -16.28
CA PHE A 91 0.40 6.85 -15.47
C PHE A 91 0.69 7.12 -13.99
N VAL A 92 -0.18 6.65 -13.10
CA VAL A 92 -0.03 6.81 -11.64
C VAL A 92 -0.29 5.48 -10.97
N ILE A 93 0.59 5.10 -10.04
CA ILE A 93 0.53 3.84 -9.31
C ILE A 93 0.61 4.14 -7.82
N HIS A 94 -0.39 3.70 -7.07
CA HIS A 94 -0.33 3.62 -5.62
C HIS A 94 -0.12 2.16 -5.18
N THR A 95 0.89 1.93 -4.34
CA THR A 95 1.29 0.62 -3.83
C THR A 95 1.38 0.60 -2.29
N HIS A 96 1.40 -0.61 -1.74
CA HIS A 96 1.55 -0.90 -0.31
C HIS A 96 2.85 -1.69 -0.06
N GLN A 97 3.95 -1.25 -0.68
CA GLN A 97 5.22 -1.99 -0.71
C GLN A 97 5.76 -2.27 0.69
N THR A 98 6.42 -3.42 0.84
CA THR A 98 6.82 -3.98 2.14
C THR A 98 7.88 -3.10 2.81
N TYR A 99 8.97 -2.85 2.10
CA TYR A 99 10.10 -2.10 2.63
C TYR A 99 9.85 -0.60 2.56
N ALA A 100 9.28 -0.09 1.47
CA ALA A 100 8.99 1.34 1.33
C ALA A 100 8.08 1.87 2.45
N SER A 101 7.09 1.08 2.88
CA SER A 101 6.21 1.48 3.99
C SER A 101 6.93 1.54 5.34
N ALA A 102 8.03 0.80 5.54
CA ALA A 102 8.84 0.95 6.74
C ALA A 102 9.51 2.33 6.80
N PHE A 103 9.96 2.85 5.66
CA PHE A 103 10.54 4.20 5.56
C PHE A 103 9.50 5.31 5.61
N SER A 104 8.24 5.05 5.25
CA SER A 104 7.17 6.05 5.38
C SER A 104 6.87 6.42 6.84
N VAL A 105 7.24 5.55 7.80
CA VAL A 105 7.07 5.80 9.24
C VAL A 105 8.36 6.07 9.97
N ALA A 106 9.48 5.52 9.50
CA ALA A 106 10.79 5.70 10.12
C ALA A 106 11.56 6.94 9.65
N GLY A 107 11.12 7.56 8.55
CA GLY A 107 11.83 8.62 7.85
C GLY A 107 12.70 8.07 6.71
N PHE A 108 12.58 8.68 5.53
CA PHE A 108 13.31 8.25 4.33
C PHE A 108 14.69 8.93 4.19
N GLU A 109 15.02 9.86 5.08
CA GLU A 109 16.29 10.61 5.11
C GLU A 109 17.49 9.69 5.33
N SER A 110 17.26 8.50 5.88
CA SER A 110 18.28 7.46 6.08
C SER A 110 18.58 6.62 4.84
N LEU A 111 17.81 6.80 3.75
CA LEU A 111 18.03 6.07 2.49
C LEU A 111 19.33 6.52 1.85
N THR A 112 20.18 5.54 1.54
CA THR A 112 21.33 5.73 0.66
C THR A 112 20.94 5.35 -0.77
N TYR A 113 21.27 6.21 -1.73
CA TYR A 113 21.05 5.98 -3.16
C TYR A 113 22.15 6.57 -4.03
N LYS A 114 22.37 5.91 -5.18
CA LYS A 114 23.24 6.39 -6.25
C LYS A 114 22.57 7.58 -6.93
N GLU A 115 23.37 8.43 -7.55
CA GLU A 115 22.88 9.63 -8.24
C GLU A 115 21.87 9.28 -9.36
N GLU A 116 22.15 8.24 -10.15
CA GLU A 116 21.26 7.74 -11.19
C GLU A 116 19.90 7.29 -10.61
N GLU A 117 19.91 6.60 -9.48
CA GLU A 117 18.70 6.12 -8.80
C GLU A 117 17.85 7.28 -8.31
N ARG A 118 18.48 8.32 -7.74
CA ARG A 118 17.80 9.54 -7.31
C ARG A 118 17.08 10.22 -8.48
N SER A 119 17.74 10.29 -9.63
CA SER A 119 17.16 10.87 -10.85
C SER A 119 15.96 10.06 -11.34
N LYS A 120 16.10 8.72 -11.40
CA LYS A 120 15.02 7.83 -11.83
C LYS A 120 13.77 7.94 -10.97
N LEU A 121 13.93 8.11 -9.65
CA LEU A 121 12.80 8.27 -8.72
C LEU A 121 11.99 9.55 -8.92
N GLY A 122 12.48 10.52 -9.70
CA GLY A 122 11.72 11.74 -10.05
C GLY A 122 11.43 12.63 -8.84
N GLY A 123 12.32 12.64 -7.84
CA GLY A 123 12.12 13.35 -6.58
C GLY A 123 11.29 12.55 -5.58
N ILE A 124 11.75 12.55 -4.33
CA ILE A 124 11.13 11.81 -3.22
C ILE A 124 10.61 12.81 -2.19
N ALA A 125 9.41 12.59 -1.69
CA ALA A 125 8.85 13.33 -0.56
C ALA A 125 8.07 12.40 0.37
N LEU A 126 7.77 12.89 1.58
CA LEU A 126 6.93 12.22 2.57
C LEU A 126 5.70 13.08 2.87
N ALA A 127 4.53 12.61 2.48
CA ALA A 127 3.26 13.21 2.82
C ALA A 127 2.91 12.93 4.29
N SER A 128 2.51 13.99 5.01
CA SER A 128 2.04 13.88 6.39
C SER A 128 0.82 12.95 6.53
N TYR A 129 0.67 12.33 7.69
CA TYR A 129 -0.40 11.37 7.94
C TYR A 129 -1.82 11.95 7.76
N GLY A 130 -2.62 11.23 6.97
CA GLY A 130 -4.07 11.39 6.88
C GLY A 130 -4.71 10.03 6.65
N LEU A 131 -5.93 9.87 7.18
CA LEU A 131 -6.68 8.63 6.99
C LEU A 131 -6.90 8.33 5.49
N PRO A 132 -6.74 7.07 5.05
CA PRO A 132 -6.97 6.66 3.67
C PRO A 132 -8.34 7.09 3.14
N GLY A 133 -8.38 7.59 1.90
CA GLY A 133 -9.61 8.09 1.28
C GLY A 133 -10.13 9.42 1.82
N THR A 134 -9.42 10.11 2.72
CA THR A 134 -9.81 11.45 3.22
C THR A 134 -9.19 12.59 2.42
N GLY A 135 -9.83 13.77 2.49
CA GLY A 135 -9.26 15.00 1.92
C GLY A 135 -7.94 15.43 2.56
N LYS A 136 -7.69 15.05 3.82
CA LYS A 136 -6.43 15.34 4.52
C LYS A 136 -5.26 14.62 3.87
N LEU A 137 -5.40 13.31 3.60
CA LEU A 137 -4.37 12.55 2.89
C LEU A 137 -4.14 13.11 1.48
N LYS A 138 -5.23 13.37 0.74
CA LYS A 138 -5.15 13.98 -0.60
C LYS A 138 -4.31 15.27 -0.56
N LYS A 139 -4.64 16.18 0.36
CA LYS A 139 -3.98 17.49 0.46
C LYS A 139 -2.49 17.35 0.77
N ALA A 140 -2.13 16.47 1.70
CA ALA A 140 -0.73 16.21 2.05
C ALA A 140 0.09 15.70 0.85
N VAL A 141 -0.48 14.79 0.06
CA VAL A 141 0.17 14.27 -1.15
C VAL A 141 0.25 15.34 -2.25
N GLU A 142 -0.81 16.12 -2.44
CA GLU A 142 -0.85 17.23 -3.39
C GLU A 142 0.23 18.28 -3.10
N ASP A 143 0.48 18.57 -1.82
CA ASP A 143 1.54 19.51 -1.41
C ASP A 143 2.95 18.97 -1.69
N CYS A 144 3.15 17.64 -1.63
CA CYS A 144 4.39 17.00 -2.08
C CYS A 144 4.56 17.07 -3.61
N PHE A 145 3.49 16.84 -4.38
CA PHE A 145 3.51 16.98 -5.83
C PHE A 145 3.85 18.41 -6.27
N LYS A 146 3.33 19.43 -5.58
CA LYS A 146 3.67 20.84 -5.84
C LYS A 146 5.14 21.18 -5.62
N GLN A 147 5.87 20.38 -4.84
CA GLN A 147 7.31 20.49 -4.66
C GLN A 147 8.11 19.76 -5.75
N GLY A 148 7.43 19.14 -6.72
CA GLY A 148 8.03 18.44 -7.85
C GLY A 148 8.32 16.95 -7.61
N ALA A 149 7.90 16.39 -6.47
CA ALA A 149 8.12 14.98 -6.18
C ALA A 149 7.18 14.07 -7.00
N HIS A 150 7.74 13.11 -7.72
CA HIS A 150 6.98 12.08 -8.45
C HIS A 150 6.84 10.79 -7.66
N THR A 151 7.64 10.60 -6.62
CA THR A 151 7.58 9.46 -5.71
C THR A 151 7.28 9.96 -4.30
N VAL A 152 6.09 9.69 -3.79
CA VAL A 152 5.63 10.22 -2.50
C VAL A 152 5.28 9.09 -1.56
N PHE A 153 6.06 8.97 -0.48
CA PHE A 153 5.68 8.15 0.66
C PHE A 153 4.47 8.79 1.34
N MET A 154 3.53 7.96 1.79
CA MET A 154 2.40 8.36 2.60
C MET A 154 2.58 7.76 3.99
N ALA A 155 2.77 8.62 5.00
CA ALA A 155 3.05 8.18 6.36
C ALA A 155 2.01 7.16 6.84
N HIS A 156 2.48 6.03 7.39
CA HIS A 156 1.67 4.91 7.87
C HIS A 156 0.80 4.19 6.82
N HIS A 157 1.03 4.41 5.53
CA HIS A 157 0.14 3.90 4.48
C HIS A 157 0.88 3.13 3.39
N GLY A 158 1.46 3.84 2.43
CA GLY A 158 2.11 3.26 1.27
C GLY A 158 2.84 4.30 0.46
N VAL A 159 2.91 4.11 -0.86
CA VAL A 159 3.60 5.03 -1.77
C VAL A 159 2.70 5.32 -2.96
N VAL A 160 2.73 6.57 -3.45
CA VAL A 160 2.18 6.92 -4.77
C VAL A 160 3.32 7.38 -5.68
N VAL A 161 3.31 6.87 -6.91
CA VAL A 161 4.32 7.10 -7.93
C VAL A 161 3.65 7.63 -9.19
N VAL A 162 4.23 8.68 -9.75
CA VAL A 162 3.81 9.33 -11.00
C VAL A 162 4.84 9.04 -12.08
N GLY A 163 4.37 8.65 -13.26
CA GLY A 163 5.20 8.45 -14.45
C GLY A 163 4.57 9.06 -15.70
N LYS A 164 5.40 9.40 -16.69
CA LYS A 164 4.95 9.83 -18.02
C LYS A 164 4.24 8.70 -18.75
N ASN A 165 4.61 7.46 -18.44
CA ASN A 165 3.98 6.25 -18.94
C ASN A 165 4.10 5.12 -17.91
N ARG A 166 3.54 3.95 -18.25
CA ARG A 166 3.55 2.77 -17.39
C ARG A 166 4.98 2.33 -17.06
N GLU A 167 5.85 2.30 -18.06
CA GLU A 167 7.23 1.77 -17.93
C GLU A 167 8.01 2.56 -16.88
N GLU A 168 7.97 3.89 -16.97
CA GLU A 168 8.64 4.77 -16.01
C GLU A 168 8.02 4.66 -14.61
N ALA A 169 6.67 4.57 -14.51
CA ALA A 169 6.01 4.39 -13.22
C ALA A 169 6.38 3.05 -12.56
N MET A 170 6.41 1.96 -13.33
CA MET A 170 6.82 0.64 -12.84
C MET A 170 8.30 0.60 -12.47
N GLU A 171 9.18 1.20 -13.27
CA GLU A 171 10.61 1.31 -12.95
C GLU A 171 10.81 2.01 -11.60
N ARG A 172 10.14 3.15 -11.37
CA ARG A 172 10.18 3.88 -10.10
C ARG A 172 9.69 3.04 -8.92
N VAL A 173 8.55 2.36 -9.09
CA VAL A 173 7.96 1.50 -8.06
C VAL A 173 8.93 0.39 -7.66
N LEU A 174 9.47 -0.36 -8.63
CA LEU A 174 10.39 -1.47 -8.37
C LEU A 174 11.71 -0.98 -7.77
N LEU A 175 12.27 0.10 -8.33
CA LEU A 175 13.51 0.70 -7.86
C LEU A 175 13.38 1.18 -6.41
N LEU A 176 12.28 1.85 -6.04
CA LEU A 176 12.08 2.33 -4.68
C LEU A 176 12.06 1.17 -3.68
N GLU A 177 11.36 0.08 -3.98
CA GLU A 177 11.30 -1.08 -3.07
C GLU A 177 12.68 -1.73 -2.92
N GLU A 178 13.44 -1.88 -4.00
CA GLU A 178 14.80 -2.41 -3.95
C GLU A 178 15.71 -1.54 -3.09
N ILE A 179 15.63 -0.21 -3.25
CA ILE A 179 16.39 0.76 -2.46
C ILE A 179 16.01 0.70 -0.98
N CYS A 180 14.73 0.59 -0.65
CA CYS A 180 14.28 0.46 0.72
C CYS A 180 14.73 -0.88 1.31
N LYS A 181 14.64 -1.96 0.54
CA LYS A 181 15.07 -3.30 0.95
C LYS A 181 16.55 -3.37 1.29
N ARG A 182 17.43 -2.77 0.47
CA ARG A 182 18.87 -2.75 0.77
C ARG A 182 19.23 -1.84 1.95
N ASN A 183 18.42 -0.82 2.25
CA ASN A 183 18.65 0.11 3.37
C ASN A 183 17.99 -0.36 4.68
N TYR A 184 17.21 -1.45 4.63
CA TYR A 184 16.55 -2.01 5.80
C TYR A 184 17.56 -2.44 6.88
N ARG A 185 17.27 -2.07 8.13
CA ARG A 185 18.16 -2.31 9.29
C ARG A 185 17.58 -3.22 10.38
N GLY A 186 16.48 -3.92 10.10
CA GLY A 186 15.73 -4.60 11.16
C GLY A 186 16.28 -5.95 11.64
N HIS A 187 16.92 -6.73 10.77
CA HIS A 187 17.67 -7.93 11.17
C HIS A 187 18.72 -8.32 10.13
N ALA A 188 19.70 -9.13 10.53
CA ALA A 188 20.70 -9.69 9.64
C ALA A 188 20.22 -11.00 9.00
N GLY A 189 20.78 -11.35 7.83
CA GLY A 189 20.61 -12.66 7.19
C GLY A 189 19.42 -12.76 6.23
N LYS A 190 19.10 -14.00 5.85
CA LYS A 190 18.06 -14.33 4.83
C LYS A 190 16.72 -14.77 5.44
N GLU A 191 16.59 -14.69 6.75
CA GLU A 191 15.36 -15.06 7.44
C GLU A 191 14.24 -14.06 7.13
N LEU A 192 12.98 -14.51 7.20
CA LEU A 192 11.82 -13.63 7.16
C LEU A 192 11.75 -12.75 8.41
N ALA A 193 11.35 -11.49 8.23
CA ALA A 193 11.19 -10.51 9.30
C ALA A 193 10.15 -10.99 10.32
N SER A 194 9.08 -11.65 9.88
CA SER A 194 8.07 -12.25 10.76
C SER A 194 8.66 -13.24 11.78
N HIS A 195 9.62 -14.08 11.36
CA HIS A 195 10.28 -15.06 12.23
C HIS A 195 11.28 -14.36 13.16
N ALA A 196 12.05 -13.40 12.62
CA ALA A 196 12.96 -12.59 13.41
C ALA A 196 12.22 -11.81 14.52
N TYR A 197 11.06 -11.23 14.20
CA TYR A 197 10.21 -10.52 15.15
C TYR A 197 9.62 -11.46 16.20
N ALA A 198 9.14 -12.65 15.80
CA ALA A 198 8.55 -13.62 16.73
C ALA A 198 9.51 -14.03 17.86
N ARG A 199 10.83 -14.02 17.63
CA ARG A 199 11.83 -14.29 18.69
C ARG A 199 11.87 -13.24 19.80
N LEU A 200 11.40 -12.02 19.54
CA LEU A 200 11.30 -10.98 20.57
C LEU A 200 10.26 -11.35 21.64
N GLY A 201 9.27 -12.19 21.30
CA GLY A 201 8.25 -12.64 22.25
C GLY A 201 7.37 -11.51 22.80
N ILE A 202 7.24 -10.42 22.05
CA ILE A 202 6.40 -9.25 22.38
C ILE A 202 5.30 -9.04 21.33
N PRO A 203 4.15 -8.45 21.68
CA PRO A 203 3.11 -8.13 20.71
C PRO A 203 3.59 -7.18 19.62
N LEU A 204 3.12 -7.37 18.39
CA LEU A 204 3.38 -6.47 17.27
C LEU A 204 2.24 -5.46 17.18
N ILE A 205 2.51 -4.19 17.45
CA ILE A 205 1.52 -3.11 17.38
C ILE A 205 1.43 -2.56 15.96
N ALA A 206 0.23 -2.25 15.48
CA ALA A 206 0.04 -1.71 14.14
C ALA A 206 0.68 -0.33 13.97
N GLN A 207 1.60 -0.26 13.01
CA GLN A 207 2.28 0.97 12.57
C GLN A 207 1.83 1.38 11.18
N LEU A 208 1.09 0.52 10.48
CA LEU A 208 0.60 0.71 9.13
C LEU A 208 -0.90 0.48 9.09
N ASP A 209 -1.56 1.23 8.22
CA ASP A 209 -3.02 1.27 8.14
C ASP A 209 -3.61 -0.06 7.66
N ASP A 210 -2.95 -0.74 6.72
CA ASP A 210 -3.38 -2.01 6.16
C ASP A 210 -3.36 -3.16 7.18
N MET A 211 -2.34 -3.20 8.05
CA MET A 211 -2.32 -4.04 9.24
C MET A 211 -3.48 -3.69 10.18
N ALA A 212 -3.68 -2.41 10.49
CA ALA A 212 -4.77 -1.97 11.37
C ALA A 212 -6.15 -2.35 10.80
N GLN A 213 -6.33 -2.25 9.48
CA GLN A 213 -7.56 -2.62 8.78
C GLN A 213 -7.84 -4.12 8.87
N MET A 214 -6.89 -4.97 8.46
CA MET A 214 -7.13 -6.41 8.31
C MET A 214 -6.86 -7.25 9.55
N ILE A 215 -5.81 -6.92 10.29
CA ILE A 215 -5.38 -7.69 11.47
C ILE A 215 -5.95 -7.05 12.74
N GLY A 216 -5.92 -5.73 12.82
CA GLY A 216 -6.34 -4.95 13.98
C GLY A 216 -5.18 -4.22 14.64
N LYS A 217 -5.40 -3.70 15.85
CA LYS A 217 -4.44 -2.86 16.59
C LYS A 217 -3.10 -3.56 16.90
N GLU A 218 -3.11 -4.88 17.03
CA GLU A 218 -1.94 -5.66 17.40
C GLU A 218 -2.06 -7.13 16.97
N ILE A 219 -0.91 -7.79 16.86
CA ILE A 219 -0.79 -9.25 16.80
C ILE A 219 -0.34 -9.72 18.19
N PRO A 220 -1.18 -10.47 18.94
CA PRO A 220 -0.84 -10.90 20.28
C PRO A 220 0.17 -12.05 20.27
N VAL A 221 0.89 -12.21 21.38
CA VAL A 221 1.77 -13.35 21.62
C VAL A 221 1.00 -14.49 22.29
N VAL A 222 1.12 -15.69 21.75
CA VAL A 222 0.44 -16.89 22.23
C VAL A 222 1.49 -17.98 22.47
N ARG A 223 1.56 -18.50 23.69
CA ARG A 223 2.53 -19.53 24.09
C ARG A 223 2.00 -20.95 23.99
N ASP A 224 0.69 -21.15 24.06
CA ASP A 224 0.09 -22.48 24.08
C ASP A 224 -0.74 -22.70 22.80
N ASP A 225 -2.06 -22.63 22.90
CA ASP A 225 -3.00 -22.99 21.85
C ASP A 225 -3.17 -21.90 20.78
N VAL A 226 -2.30 -21.96 19.77
CA VAL A 226 -2.35 -21.12 18.56
C VAL A 226 -3.69 -21.27 17.83
N ARG A 227 -4.30 -22.47 17.81
CA ARG A 227 -5.56 -22.70 17.07
C ARG A 227 -6.72 -21.96 17.73
N ALA A 228 -6.84 -22.05 19.06
CA ALA A 228 -7.86 -21.33 19.80
C ALA A 228 -7.72 -19.82 19.64
N ALA A 229 -6.49 -19.29 19.70
CA ALA A 229 -6.25 -17.86 19.53
C ALA A 229 -6.60 -17.36 18.12
N LEU A 230 -6.34 -18.16 17.08
CA LEU A 230 -6.74 -17.86 15.70
C LEU A 230 -8.27 -17.89 15.48
N LEU A 231 -9.08 -18.27 16.46
CA LEU A 231 -10.54 -18.06 16.41
C LEU A 231 -10.92 -16.61 16.68
N GLN A 232 -10.08 -15.87 17.42
CA GLN A 232 -10.35 -14.50 17.85
C GLN A 232 -9.48 -13.47 17.11
N HIS A 233 -8.30 -13.89 16.65
CA HIS A 233 -7.32 -13.02 16.02
C HIS A 233 -6.98 -13.52 14.60
N PRO A 234 -6.93 -12.64 13.58
CA PRO A 234 -6.51 -13.02 12.23
C PRO A 234 -5.04 -13.45 12.14
N ALA A 235 -4.22 -13.03 13.12
CA ALA A 235 -2.82 -13.40 13.23
C ALA A 235 -2.40 -13.49 14.70
N VAL A 236 -1.44 -14.37 15.01
CA VAL A 236 -0.84 -14.54 16.34
C VAL A 236 0.65 -14.83 16.26
N ILE A 237 1.44 -14.30 17.19
CA ILE A 237 2.87 -14.57 17.32
C ILE A 237 3.06 -15.79 18.22
N LYS A 238 3.76 -16.80 17.73
CA LYS A 238 4.26 -17.92 18.53
C LYS A 238 5.77 -17.76 18.70
N PRO A 239 6.27 -17.45 19.92
CA PRO A 239 7.67 -17.14 20.13
C PRO A 239 8.61 -18.24 19.61
N ARG A 240 9.68 -17.83 18.91
CA ARG A 240 10.69 -18.71 18.29
C ARG A 240 10.20 -19.61 17.15
N GLU A 241 8.92 -19.64 16.84
CA GLU A 241 8.36 -20.39 15.70
C GLU A 241 8.04 -19.45 14.54
N GLY A 242 7.30 -18.36 14.79
CA GLY A 242 6.91 -17.42 13.76
C GLY A 242 5.57 -16.74 14.05
N ILE A 243 4.92 -16.25 13.00
CA ILE A 243 3.61 -15.63 13.08
C ILE A 243 2.63 -16.45 12.25
N TYR A 244 1.57 -16.93 12.89
CA TYR A 244 0.51 -17.67 12.24
C TYR A 244 -0.60 -16.73 11.81
N VAL A 245 -1.20 -17.00 10.66
CA VAL A 245 -2.34 -16.24 10.12
C VAL A 245 -3.49 -17.16 9.77
N LYS A 246 -4.71 -16.64 9.85
CA LYS A 246 -5.92 -17.33 9.41
C LYS A 246 -6.82 -16.35 8.66
N GLY A 247 -6.89 -16.52 7.34
CA GLY A 247 -7.84 -15.79 6.53
C GLY A 247 -9.19 -16.52 6.38
N CYS A 248 -10.20 -15.82 5.88
CA CYS A 248 -11.51 -16.40 5.55
C CYS A 248 -11.51 -17.21 4.26
N ASP A 249 -10.57 -16.96 3.36
CA ASP A 249 -10.35 -17.66 2.10
C ASP A 249 -8.85 -17.65 1.75
N ALA A 250 -8.47 -18.27 0.64
CA ALA A 250 -7.07 -18.36 0.22
C ALA A 250 -6.45 -17.00 -0.12
N GLU A 251 -7.23 -16.08 -0.69
CA GLU A 251 -6.76 -14.75 -1.07
C GLU A 251 -6.56 -13.87 0.17
N ASP A 252 -7.48 -13.96 1.14
CA ASP A 252 -7.38 -13.33 2.46
C ASP A 252 -6.17 -13.85 3.23
N THR A 253 -5.96 -15.16 3.22
CA THR A 253 -4.82 -15.80 3.90
C THR A 253 -3.50 -15.32 3.30
N GLU A 254 -3.41 -15.24 1.97
CA GLU A 254 -2.18 -14.76 1.31
C GLU A 254 -1.91 -13.28 1.62
N ALA A 255 -2.95 -12.45 1.63
CA ALA A 255 -2.82 -11.05 2.01
C ALA A 255 -2.35 -10.87 3.46
N LEU A 256 -2.87 -11.69 4.39
CA LEU A 256 -2.44 -11.66 5.80
C LEU A 256 -0.96 -12.05 5.95
N LYS A 257 -0.45 -13.00 5.15
CA LYS A 257 0.99 -13.34 5.16
C LYS A 257 1.85 -12.14 4.74
N ILE A 258 1.48 -11.48 3.64
CA ILE A 258 2.18 -10.27 3.15
C ILE A 258 2.15 -9.19 4.22
N LEU A 259 1.00 -8.95 4.84
CA LEU A 259 0.87 -7.95 5.91
C LEU A 259 1.72 -8.25 7.13
N VAL A 260 1.72 -9.49 7.58
CA VAL A 260 2.49 -9.90 8.76
C VAL A 260 3.98 -9.68 8.51
N GLU A 261 4.46 -10.03 7.31
CA GLU A 261 5.85 -9.78 6.94
C GLU A 261 6.15 -8.28 6.86
N LYS A 262 5.31 -7.50 6.20
CA LYS A 262 5.41 -6.03 6.12
C LYS A 262 5.40 -5.35 7.48
N ALA A 263 4.50 -5.76 8.36
CA ALA A 263 4.39 -5.26 9.72
C ALA A 263 5.66 -5.58 10.53
N ALA A 264 6.19 -6.79 10.38
CA ALA A 264 7.43 -7.20 11.04
C ALA A 264 8.65 -6.43 10.50
N VAL A 265 8.78 -6.25 9.18
CA VAL A 265 9.81 -5.40 8.56
C VAL A 265 9.75 -3.99 9.15
N THR A 266 8.54 -3.40 9.19
CA THR A 266 8.35 -2.04 9.71
C THR A 266 8.75 -1.93 11.18
N ALA A 267 8.30 -2.87 12.01
CA ALA A 267 8.56 -2.85 13.45
C ALA A 267 10.04 -3.10 13.78
N LEU A 268 10.71 -4.02 13.08
CA LEU A 268 12.13 -4.25 13.25
C LEU A 268 12.96 -3.06 12.77
N HIS A 269 12.58 -2.44 11.65
CA HIS A 269 13.28 -1.25 11.15
C HIS A 269 13.17 -0.07 12.11
N CYS A 270 11.95 0.24 12.56
CA CYS A 270 11.71 1.30 13.55
C CYS A 270 12.50 1.05 14.83
N ARG A 271 12.51 -0.21 15.32
CA ARG A 271 13.26 -0.60 16.52
C ARG A 271 14.77 -0.41 16.35
N ALA A 272 15.32 -0.78 15.19
CA ALA A 272 16.74 -0.61 14.89
C ALA A 272 17.15 0.87 14.84
N LEU A 273 16.26 1.74 14.36
CA LEU A 273 16.47 3.19 14.31
C LEU A 273 16.05 3.93 15.59
N LYS A 274 15.48 3.22 16.59
CA LYS A 274 14.90 3.80 17.81
C LYS A 274 13.79 4.84 17.53
N VAL A 275 13.02 4.62 16.46
CA VAL A 275 11.86 5.45 16.11
C VAL A 275 10.60 4.86 16.72
N ASP A 276 9.84 5.67 17.46
CA ASP A 276 8.53 5.28 18.00
C ASP A 276 7.40 5.65 17.02
N ALA A 277 7.24 4.85 15.97
CA ALA A 277 6.16 5.02 15.01
C ALA A 277 4.88 4.35 15.52
N LYS A 278 3.82 5.13 15.72
CA LYS A 278 2.50 4.64 16.16
C LYS A 278 1.38 5.30 15.38
N LEU A 279 0.41 4.50 14.96
CA LEU A 279 -0.86 5.00 14.48
C LEU A 279 -1.72 5.48 15.66
N PRO A 280 -2.54 6.54 15.49
CA PRO A 280 -3.50 6.94 16.51
C PRO A 280 -4.48 5.81 16.82
N TRP A 281 -4.74 5.56 18.10
CA TRP A 281 -5.59 4.44 18.54
C TRP A 281 -7.01 4.48 17.97
N PHE A 282 -7.63 5.67 17.98
CA PHE A 282 -8.96 5.86 17.40
C PHE A 282 -9.00 5.54 15.91
N ASP A 283 -7.95 5.91 15.17
CA ASP A 283 -7.85 5.67 13.73
C ASP A 283 -7.72 4.16 13.45
N MET A 284 -6.91 3.44 14.22
CA MET A 284 -6.82 1.97 14.12
C MET A 284 -8.17 1.29 14.33
N MET A 285 -8.90 1.69 15.37
CA MET A 285 -10.22 1.15 15.69
C MET A 285 -11.25 1.44 14.59
N LEU A 286 -11.27 2.68 14.09
CA LEU A 286 -12.15 3.10 13.01
C LEU A 286 -11.86 2.32 11.71
N MET A 287 -10.59 2.22 11.33
CA MET A 287 -10.17 1.50 10.13
C MET A 287 -10.56 0.02 10.18
N HIS A 288 -10.31 -0.64 11.31
CA HIS A 288 -10.68 -2.04 11.50
C HIS A 288 -12.21 -2.25 11.44
N TRP A 289 -12.98 -1.36 12.06
CA TRP A 289 -14.44 -1.41 12.01
C TRP A 289 -14.98 -1.21 10.59
N VAL A 290 -14.49 -0.19 9.86
CA VAL A 290 -14.87 0.06 8.46
C VAL A 290 -14.52 -1.14 7.57
N TYR A 291 -13.34 -1.75 7.76
CA TYR A 291 -12.94 -2.94 7.03
C TYR A 291 -13.93 -4.10 7.26
N ARG A 292 -14.25 -4.41 8.53
CA ARG A 292 -15.20 -5.48 8.87
C ARG A 292 -16.60 -5.23 8.30
N MET A 293 -17.08 -3.99 8.32
CA MET A 293 -18.39 -3.61 7.76
C MET A 293 -18.44 -3.74 6.23
N LYS A 294 -17.33 -3.49 5.53
CA LYS A 294 -17.25 -3.71 4.07
C LYS A 294 -17.17 -5.21 3.73
N TYR A 295 -16.48 -6.00 4.55
CA TYR A 295 -16.32 -7.44 4.33
C TYR A 295 -17.56 -8.27 4.66
N SER A 296 -18.33 -7.89 5.68
CA SER A 296 -19.60 -8.56 5.98
C SER A 296 -20.57 -8.47 4.79
N LYS A 297 -20.66 -7.30 4.16
CA LYS A 297 -21.50 -7.06 2.98
C LYS A 297 -21.08 -7.82 1.72
N LYS A 298 -19.82 -8.28 1.63
CA LYS A 298 -19.33 -9.10 0.51
C LYS A 298 -19.65 -10.59 0.64
N LYS A 299 -20.05 -11.07 1.84
CA LYS A 299 -20.48 -12.46 2.03
C LYS A 299 -21.94 -12.71 1.65
N GLU A 300 -22.70 -11.65 1.40
CA GLU A 300 -24.15 -11.70 1.14
C GLU A 300 -24.52 -11.48 -0.34
N GLY A 301 -23.55 -11.45 -1.27
CA GLY A 301 -23.78 -11.30 -2.70
C GLY A 301 -22.81 -12.13 -3.54
#